data_AF-A0A9D7DIJ8-F1
#
_entry.id   AF-A0A9D7DIJ8-F1
#
_cell.length_a   1.000
_cell.length_b   1.000
_cell.length_c   1.000
_cell.angle_alpha   90.00
_cell.angle_beta   90.00
_cell.angle_gamma   90.00
#
_symmetry.space_group_name_H-M   'P 1'
#
loop_
_entity.id
_entity.type
_entity.pdbx_description
1 polymer ?
#
loop_
_entity_poly.entity_id
_entity_poly.type
_entity_poly.pdbx_seq_one_letter_code
_entity_poly.pdbx_strand_id
1 'polypeptide(L)'
;MDVREGAVAQVALDGGAWLTIGQVGGTADHSYSWASPVGGYVGTSCTDYTMPNPLVYNVPGGTNTLAFRVVSVRGVDCPEFVTNMTTPVPGNYDRVDEGFFIDDVTLTTTSPAPFPFIWTGAVDTDWHKCTNWNFGVVPTATSNVTIDQTAVNNCEVYTAVASCASLALSSNNANAWGLTVRAAQSLTVGGAVTVTRTGPSVTPVGITLGDATTNGSLQATSLTLVGTGAAAKNAFFRNERPLSLMRINGPVTIQSGGHLDLEGGATGGVLQIQGNYSNNDDEAAFDERFSLVTFWGGVAQSINTAGFQERFGAIRMAKSANGLTLNAPISLRTATALQFAAAAPIGGPFPGGRIFSTATNLLSLESTVTATSGATDNSHVDGPVQKFGPSNFIYPIGKNSRWRPVQLRSILGLATDAFTAEYFPISAYTWGSNMEPTLHHISDCEYWSITRSAGTANARVALSYHNTYSCGVTLLADLRVAKWDDVTVPNIWRDRGNNGVTTTAWGGYVPTTAVESEFGIWTLASSSFENPLPIELLDFTAQVEDRSVVCKWSTASEHNNDFFSVERSADGVVFQPIGRVEVRVIVGP
;
A
#
# COMPACT_ATOMS: atom_id res chain seq x y z
N MET A 1 49.57 -8.14 -42.60
CA MET A 1 48.88 -8.41 -43.87
C MET A 1 49.88 -8.08 -44.94
N ASP A 2 50.25 -9.10 -45.73
CA ASP A 2 51.19 -8.97 -46.84
C ASP A 2 50.58 -8.14 -47.98
N VAL A 3 51.41 -7.75 -48.93
CA VAL A 3 51.07 -7.17 -50.22
C VAL A 3 50.01 -8.06 -50.91
N ARG A 4 48.81 -7.50 -51.14
CA ARG A 4 47.63 -8.14 -51.79
C ARG A 4 46.72 -8.95 -50.85
N GLU A 5 46.81 -8.72 -49.55
CA GLU A 5 45.90 -9.28 -48.54
C GLU A 5 44.96 -8.21 -47.96
N GLY A 6 43.79 -8.63 -47.53
CA GLY A 6 42.79 -7.75 -46.92
C GLY A 6 41.82 -8.50 -46.00
N ALA A 7 40.87 -7.76 -45.45
CA ALA A 7 39.81 -8.33 -44.62
C ALA A 7 38.45 -7.71 -44.96
N VAL A 8 37.41 -8.52 -44.81
CA VAL A 8 36.01 -8.14 -45.01
C VAL A 8 35.22 -8.37 -43.75
N ALA A 9 34.61 -7.32 -43.22
CA ALA A 9 33.63 -7.40 -42.16
C ALA A 9 32.25 -7.65 -42.75
N GLN A 10 31.55 -8.66 -42.24
CA GLN A 10 30.23 -9.06 -42.70
C GLN A 10 29.29 -9.29 -41.53
N VAL A 11 28.01 -9.06 -41.77
CA VAL A 11 26.91 -9.36 -40.83
C VAL A 11 25.84 -10.20 -41.52
N ALA A 12 25.22 -11.10 -40.77
CA ALA A 12 24.01 -11.79 -41.17
C ALA A 12 22.92 -11.53 -40.12
N LEU A 13 21.71 -11.22 -40.59
CA LEU A 13 20.55 -10.96 -39.74
C LEU A 13 19.57 -12.11 -39.89
N ASP A 14 19.03 -12.63 -38.79
CA ASP A 14 17.95 -13.63 -38.78
C ASP A 14 18.25 -14.90 -39.60
N GLY A 15 19.52 -15.34 -39.58
CA GLY A 15 20.00 -16.48 -40.36
C GLY A 15 20.03 -16.23 -41.87
N GLY A 16 19.86 -14.98 -42.31
CA GLY A 16 19.91 -14.55 -43.70
C GLY A 16 21.33 -14.54 -44.30
N ALA A 17 21.42 -14.01 -45.52
CA ALA A 17 22.69 -13.93 -46.24
C ALA A 17 23.67 -12.96 -45.57
N TRP A 18 24.98 -13.22 -45.73
CA TRP A 18 26.05 -12.34 -45.24
C TRP A 18 26.12 -11.06 -46.08
N LEU A 19 25.88 -9.93 -45.43
CA LEU A 19 26.04 -8.58 -45.97
C LEU A 19 27.42 -8.04 -45.60
N THR A 20 28.16 -7.54 -46.58
CA THR A 20 29.43 -6.85 -46.34
C THR A 20 29.18 -5.45 -45.80
N ILE A 21 29.82 -5.12 -44.67
CA ILE A 21 29.66 -3.84 -43.97
C ILE A 21 30.96 -3.03 -43.86
N GLY A 22 32.11 -3.63 -44.18
CA GLY A 22 33.38 -2.93 -44.22
C GLY A 22 34.47 -3.77 -44.88
N GLN A 23 35.48 -3.12 -45.44
CA GLN A 23 36.58 -3.73 -46.19
C GLN A 23 37.89 -2.97 -45.93
N VAL A 24 38.99 -3.68 -45.72
CA VAL A 24 40.33 -3.11 -45.57
C VAL A 24 41.36 -3.91 -46.38
N GLY A 25 42.27 -3.23 -47.10
CA GLY A 25 43.33 -3.88 -47.89
C GLY A 25 44.07 -2.89 -48.79
N GLY A 26 45.30 -3.23 -49.22
CA GLY A 26 46.16 -2.33 -50.00
C GLY A 26 47.43 -2.96 -50.59
N THR A 27 48.28 -2.10 -51.17
CA THR A 27 49.41 -2.47 -52.07
C THR A 27 50.77 -2.66 -51.41
N ALA A 28 50.91 -2.49 -50.09
CA ALA A 28 52.19 -2.59 -49.39
C ALA A 28 52.07 -3.32 -48.05
N ASP A 29 53.17 -3.95 -47.67
CA ASP A 29 53.36 -4.69 -46.42
C ASP A 29 53.28 -3.70 -45.24
N HIS A 30 52.12 -3.68 -44.57
CA HIS A 30 51.85 -2.70 -43.54
C HIS A 30 51.20 -3.35 -42.31
N SER A 31 51.74 -2.99 -41.15
CA SER A 31 50.97 -3.04 -39.91
C SER A 31 49.91 -1.95 -40.00
N TYR A 32 48.70 -2.31 -40.42
CA TYR A 32 47.52 -1.45 -40.26
C TYR A 32 47.22 -1.32 -38.76
N SER A 33 47.94 -0.43 -38.09
CA SER A 33 47.63 0.00 -36.74
C SER A 33 46.43 0.95 -36.84
N TRP A 34 45.33 0.55 -36.20
CA TRP A 34 44.03 1.25 -36.18
C TRP A 34 44.08 2.65 -35.52
N ALA A 35 45.26 3.17 -35.19
CA ALA A 35 45.49 4.43 -34.47
C ALA A 35 45.93 5.63 -35.33
N SER A 36 46.09 5.51 -36.66
CA SER A 36 46.44 6.65 -37.53
C SER A 36 45.21 7.16 -38.32
N PRO A 37 44.83 8.44 -38.20
CA PRO A 37 43.69 9.02 -38.93
C PRO A 37 43.95 9.27 -40.43
N VAL A 38 45.13 8.90 -40.94
CA VAL A 38 45.49 9.04 -42.35
C VAL A 38 46.08 7.73 -42.84
N GLY A 39 45.33 7.04 -43.72
CA GLY A 39 45.74 5.79 -44.36
C GLY A 39 45.99 5.98 -45.85
N GLY A 40 47.13 5.48 -46.33
CA GLY A 40 47.41 5.16 -47.74
C GLY A 40 48.16 6.23 -48.55
N TYR A 41 49.31 5.86 -49.12
CA TYR A 41 50.01 6.61 -50.17
C TYR A 41 49.54 6.10 -51.55
N VAL A 42 49.21 7.01 -52.47
CA VAL A 42 48.57 6.68 -53.76
C VAL A 42 49.56 6.06 -54.75
N GLY A 43 49.46 4.75 -54.96
CA GLY A 43 50.11 4.02 -56.06
C GLY A 43 49.13 3.73 -57.20
N THR A 44 49.46 4.13 -58.43
CA THR A 44 48.52 4.38 -59.54
C THR A 44 47.96 3.16 -60.30
N SER A 45 47.60 2.05 -59.65
CA SER A 45 46.87 0.97 -60.39
C SER A 45 46.01 -0.04 -59.60
N CYS A 46 45.79 0.08 -58.28
CA CYS A 46 44.83 -0.78 -57.56
C CYS A 46 44.04 0.06 -56.51
N THR A 47 42.76 -0.27 -56.25
CA THR A 47 41.91 0.46 -55.29
C THR A 47 42.29 0.13 -53.85
N ASP A 48 42.67 1.12 -53.04
CA ASP A 48 42.85 0.94 -51.59
C ASP A 48 41.48 0.91 -50.90
N TYR A 49 41.23 -0.12 -50.10
CA TYR A 49 40.01 -0.24 -49.31
C TYR A 49 40.26 0.25 -47.89
N THR A 50 39.47 1.24 -47.46
CA THR A 50 39.50 1.79 -46.11
C THR A 50 38.19 1.54 -45.39
N MET A 51 38.28 1.21 -44.11
CA MET A 51 37.13 0.96 -43.23
C MET A 51 37.09 2.00 -42.12
N PRO A 52 35.92 2.57 -41.77
CA PRO A 52 35.80 3.52 -40.66
C PRO A 52 36.23 2.91 -39.32
N ASN A 53 36.83 3.72 -38.44
CA ASN A 53 37.09 3.38 -37.04
C ASN A 53 36.45 4.45 -36.11
N PRO A 54 35.47 4.08 -35.27
CA PRO A 54 34.87 2.75 -35.17
C PRO A 54 34.04 2.39 -36.42
N LEU A 55 34.00 1.11 -36.76
CA LEU A 55 33.02 0.62 -37.73
C LEU A 55 31.66 0.59 -37.04
N VAL A 56 30.72 1.39 -37.55
CA VAL A 56 29.35 1.43 -37.03
C VAL A 56 28.39 0.81 -38.04
N TYR A 57 27.70 -0.24 -37.63
CA TYR A 57 26.60 -0.85 -38.39
C TYR A 57 25.28 -0.69 -37.63
N ASN A 58 24.30 -0.03 -38.26
CA ASN A 58 22.97 0.14 -37.68
C ASN A 58 22.13 -1.11 -37.93
N VAL A 59 21.82 -1.87 -36.86
CA VAL A 59 20.94 -3.03 -36.96
C VAL A 59 19.50 -2.57 -37.19
N PRO A 60 18.81 -3.06 -38.25
CA PRO A 60 17.40 -2.76 -38.48
C PRO A 60 16.51 -3.16 -37.30
N GLY A 61 15.45 -2.39 -37.06
CA GLY A 61 14.45 -2.74 -36.05
C GLY A 61 13.73 -4.05 -36.40
N GLY A 62 13.56 -4.93 -35.40
CA GLY A 62 12.89 -6.22 -35.57
C GLY A 62 13.81 -7.42 -35.86
N THR A 63 15.13 -7.22 -35.88
CA THR A 63 16.12 -8.32 -35.99
C THR A 63 16.20 -9.13 -34.69
N ASN A 64 16.07 -10.46 -34.78
CA ASN A 64 16.13 -11.39 -33.65
C ASN A 64 17.52 -12.00 -33.43
N THR A 65 18.27 -12.24 -34.50
CA THR A 65 19.64 -12.76 -34.42
C THR A 65 20.60 -11.96 -35.30
N LEU A 66 21.80 -11.69 -34.79
CA LEU A 66 22.89 -11.03 -35.49
C LEU A 66 24.11 -11.95 -35.43
N ALA A 67 24.67 -12.29 -36.59
CA ALA A 67 25.98 -12.92 -36.69
C ALA A 67 26.96 -11.93 -37.31
N PHE A 68 28.18 -11.87 -36.78
CA PHE A 68 29.27 -11.05 -37.30
C PHE A 68 30.47 -11.94 -37.61
N ARG A 69 31.16 -11.65 -38.71
CA ARG A 69 32.45 -12.28 -39.02
C ARG A 69 33.38 -11.30 -39.71
N VAL A 70 34.67 -11.52 -39.53
CA VAL A 70 35.69 -10.95 -40.40
C VAL A 70 36.38 -12.09 -41.13
N VAL A 71 36.49 -11.95 -42.44
CA VAL A 71 37.09 -12.96 -43.31
C VAL A 71 38.34 -12.36 -43.95
N SER A 72 39.48 -13.03 -43.80
CA SER A 72 40.68 -12.70 -44.57
C SER A 72 40.45 -13.03 -46.05
N VAL A 73 40.96 -12.18 -46.93
CA VAL A 73 40.82 -12.31 -48.38
C VAL A 73 42.16 -12.10 -49.06
N ARG A 74 42.37 -12.82 -50.16
CA ARG A 74 43.56 -12.73 -51.00
C ARG A 74 43.17 -12.25 -52.39
N GLY A 75 43.83 -11.20 -52.89
CA GLY A 75 43.69 -10.78 -54.28
C GLY A 75 44.47 -11.72 -55.21
N VAL A 76 43.82 -12.21 -56.26
CA VAL A 76 44.48 -12.99 -57.33
C VAL A 76 44.61 -12.06 -58.55
N ASP A 77 45.74 -11.38 -58.64
CA ASP A 77 46.20 -10.50 -59.74
C ASP A 77 45.47 -9.14 -59.95
N CYS A 78 46.25 -8.03 -60.02
CA CYS A 78 45.74 -6.66 -60.29
C CYS A 78 45.46 -6.46 -61.80
N PRO A 79 44.27 -6.82 -62.29
CA PRO A 79 43.46 -5.79 -62.96
C PRO A 79 42.05 -5.64 -62.38
N GLU A 80 41.55 -6.61 -61.61
CA GLU A 80 40.26 -6.50 -60.94
C GLU A 80 40.37 -7.18 -59.58
N PHE A 81 40.50 -6.39 -58.50
CA PHE A 81 40.05 -6.87 -57.21
C PHE A 81 38.59 -7.29 -57.42
N VAL A 82 38.32 -8.61 -57.34
CA VAL A 82 36.98 -9.16 -57.56
C VAL A 82 36.02 -8.29 -56.76
N THR A 83 35.11 -7.61 -57.44
CA THR A 83 34.12 -6.67 -56.86
C THR A 83 33.23 -7.33 -55.80
N ASN A 84 33.38 -8.64 -55.63
CA ASN A 84 32.74 -9.50 -54.67
C ASN A 84 33.76 -10.38 -53.98
N MET A 85 34.41 -9.88 -52.93
CA MET A 85 35.18 -10.68 -51.97
C MET A 85 34.34 -11.80 -51.31
N THR A 86 33.99 -12.85 -52.06
CA THR A 86 32.92 -13.83 -51.72
C THR A 86 33.40 -15.26 -51.57
N THR A 87 34.66 -15.57 -51.91
CA THR A 87 35.20 -16.94 -51.79
C THR A 87 36.22 -17.04 -50.66
N PRO A 88 35.90 -17.69 -49.53
CA PRO A 88 36.88 -18.04 -48.50
C PRO A 88 37.96 -18.93 -49.11
N VAL A 89 39.23 -18.70 -48.80
CA VAL A 89 40.32 -19.62 -49.17
C VAL A 89 40.60 -20.54 -47.97
N PRO A 90 40.31 -21.86 -48.05
CA PRO A 90 40.68 -22.79 -47.01
C PRO A 90 42.20 -23.06 -47.07
N GLY A 91 42.90 -22.94 -45.94
CA GLY A 91 44.19 -23.62 -45.74
C GLY A 91 45.49 -22.81 -45.80
N ASN A 92 45.48 -21.50 -46.05
CA ASN A 92 46.69 -20.67 -45.92
C ASN A 92 46.56 -19.75 -44.69
N TYR A 93 46.88 -20.25 -43.51
CA TYR A 93 47.17 -19.42 -42.34
C TYR A 93 48.57 -19.76 -41.85
N ASP A 94 49.54 -18.92 -42.20
CA ASP A 94 50.77 -18.84 -41.43
C ASP A 94 50.50 -17.92 -40.23
N ARG A 95 50.22 -18.50 -39.06
CA ARG A 95 49.90 -17.74 -37.83
C ARG A 95 51.08 -16.98 -37.24
N VAL A 96 52.27 -17.06 -37.86
CA VAL A 96 53.49 -16.51 -37.28
C VAL A 96 53.67 -15.02 -37.64
N ASP A 97 53.21 -14.58 -38.82
CA ASP A 97 53.33 -13.17 -39.28
C ASP A 97 52.02 -12.54 -39.83
N GLU A 98 50.94 -13.32 -39.98
CA GLU A 98 49.66 -12.86 -40.57
C GLU A 98 48.47 -13.15 -39.64
N GLY A 99 48.00 -12.12 -38.92
CA GLY A 99 46.85 -12.22 -38.03
C GLY A 99 45.98 -10.97 -38.07
N PHE A 100 44.65 -11.17 -38.05
CA PHE A 100 43.68 -10.12 -37.77
C PHE A 100 43.16 -10.30 -36.35
N PHE A 101 43.41 -9.32 -35.48
CA PHE A 101 42.91 -9.31 -34.11
C PHE A 101 41.63 -8.49 -34.05
N ILE A 102 40.55 -9.12 -33.60
CA ILE A 102 39.32 -8.44 -33.22
C ILE A 102 39.45 -8.14 -31.74
N ASP A 103 39.51 -6.85 -31.40
CA ASP A 103 39.52 -6.37 -30.02
C ASP A 103 38.33 -5.43 -29.81
N ASP A 104 37.79 -5.39 -28.59
CA ASP A 104 36.72 -4.46 -28.17
C ASP A 104 35.43 -4.41 -29.04
N VAL A 105 34.91 -5.57 -29.48
CA VAL A 105 33.59 -5.62 -30.15
C VAL A 105 32.50 -5.26 -29.14
N THR A 106 31.91 -4.08 -29.32
CA THR A 106 30.83 -3.59 -28.48
C THR A 106 29.54 -3.45 -29.29
N LEU A 107 28.47 -4.13 -28.87
CA LEU A 107 27.13 -3.91 -29.40
C LEU A 107 26.45 -2.79 -28.59
N THR A 108 26.35 -1.59 -29.16
CA THR A 108 25.68 -0.45 -28.53
C THR A 108 24.35 -0.17 -29.22
N THR A 109 23.26 0.03 -28.46
CA THR A 109 21.99 0.48 -29.03
C THR A 109 21.93 2.01 -28.98
N THR A 110 21.57 2.66 -30.10
CA THR A 110 21.37 4.13 -30.17
C THR A 110 19.96 4.55 -29.73
N SER A 111 19.07 3.58 -29.52
CA SER A 111 17.72 3.79 -28.98
C SER A 111 17.59 3.06 -27.63
N PRO A 112 17.31 3.78 -26.53
CA PRO A 112 16.83 3.17 -25.31
C PRO A 112 15.34 2.85 -25.50
N ALA A 113 15.04 1.77 -26.21
CA ALA A 113 13.70 1.20 -26.25
C ALA A 113 13.80 -0.29 -25.90
N PRO A 114 12.87 -0.81 -25.09
CA PRO A 114 13.20 -1.80 -24.09
C PRO A 114 13.18 -3.19 -24.71
N PHE A 115 14.33 -3.72 -25.07
CA PHE A 115 14.42 -5.16 -25.18
C PHE A 115 14.28 -5.75 -23.78
N PRO A 116 13.42 -6.76 -23.56
CA PRO A 116 13.32 -7.39 -22.26
C PRO A 116 14.66 -8.04 -21.91
N PHE A 117 15.17 -7.72 -20.72
CA PHE A 117 16.24 -8.48 -20.09
C PHE A 117 15.64 -9.81 -19.66
N ILE A 118 15.95 -10.86 -20.41
CA ILE A 118 15.43 -12.20 -20.16
C ILE A 118 16.44 -12.95 -19.28
N TRP A 119 15.97 -13.44 -18.15
CA TRP A 119 16.74 -14.34 -17.30
C TRP A 119 16.88 -15.69 -17.98
N THR A 120 18.11 -16.06 -18.30
CA THR A 120 18.42 -17.40 -18.84
C THR A 120 18.83 -18.35 -17.73
N GLY A 121 19.49 -17.86 -16.68
CA GLY A 121 20.06 -18.69 -15.61
C GLY A 121 21.10 -19.69 -16.13
N ALA A 122 21.74 -19.40 -17.27
CA ALA A 122 22.56 -20.36 -18.01
C ALA A 122 23.80 -20.85 -17.25
N VAL A 123 24.27 -20.11 -16.25
CA VAL A 123 25.47 -20.45 -15.46
C VAL A 123 25.10 -20.88 -14.05
N ASP A 124 24.32 -20.07 -13.34
CA ASP A 124 23.92 -20.31 -11.95
C ASP A 124 22.63 -19.52 -11.62
N THR A 125 22.35 -19.33 -10.33
CA THR A 125 21.16 -18.63 -9.83
C THR A 125 21.38 -17.13 -9.57
N ASP A 126 22.61 -16.61 -9.66
CA ASP A 126 22.93 -15.25 -9.20
C ASP A 126 22.47 -14.17 -10.20
N TRP A 127 21.57 -13.29 -9.76
CA TRP A 127 21.12 -12.11 -10.51
C TRP A 127 22.29 -11.27 -11.02
N HIS A 128 23.36 -11.15 -10.22
CA HIS A 128 24.51 -10.30 -10.52
C HIS A 128 25.53 -10.96 -11.46
N LYS A 129 25.31 -12.22 -11.84
CA LYS A 129 26.11 -12.89 -12.86
C LYS A 129 25.60 -12.49 -14.25
N CYS A 130 26.37 -11.64 -14.93
CA CYS A 130 25.99 -11.09 -16.23
C CYS A 130 25.69 -12.15 -17.30
N THR A 131 26.36 -13.31 -17.25
CA THR A 131 26.16 -14.43 -18.18
C THR A 131 24.85 -15.21 -17.96
N ASN A 132 24.09 -14.92 -16.89
CA ASN A 132 22.73 -15.43 -16.69
C ASN A 132 21.66 -14.58 -17.38
N TRP A 133 22.06 -13.50 -18.08
CA TRP A 133 21.17 -12.62 -18.83
C TRP A 133 21.42 -12.75 -20.32
N ASN A 134 20.35 -12.67 -21.12
CA ASN A 134 20.42 -12.77 -22.59
C ASN A 134 21.40 -11.78 -23.25
N PHE A 135 21.63 -10.62 -22.64
CA PHE A 135 22.58 -9.63 -23.13
C PHE A 135 24.00 -9.75 -22.57
N GLY A 136 24.26 -10.70 -21.67
CA GLY A 136 25.57 -10.80 -21.00
C GLY A 136 25.86 -9.60 -20.08
N VAL A 137 24.83 -8.90 -19.61
CA VAL A 137 24.89 -7.68 -18.77
C VAL A 137 23.83 -7.76 -17.69
N VAL A 138 24.16 -7.30 -16.48
CA VAL A 138 23.23 -7.26 -15.34
C VAL A 138 22.19 -6.14 -15.53
N PRO A 139 20.88 -6.40 -15.29
CA PRO A 139 19.85 -5.37 -15.36
C PRO A 139 20.11 -4.19 -14.43
N THR A 140 19.68 -3.01 -14.88
CA THR A 140 19.73 -1.75 -14.12
C THR A 140 18.33 -1.17 -13.95
N ALA A 141 18.18 -0.06 -13.23
CA ALA A 141 16.89 0.60 -12.99
C ALA A 141 16.11 1.00 -14.26
N THR A 142 16.71 0.96 -15.45
CA THR A 142 16.05 1.21 -16.74
C THR A 142 15.69 -0.07 -17.52
N SER A 143 16.10 -1.24 -17.02
CA SER A 143 15.93 -2.54 -17.68
C SER A 143 14.54 -3.14 -17.37
N ASN A 144 13.77 -3.50 -18.40
CA ASN A 144 12.54 -4.28 -18.22
C ASN A 144 12.91 -5.76 -18.14
N VAL A 145 12.66 -6.41 -16.99
CA VAL A 145 13.10 -7.79 -16.74
C VAL A 145 11.95 -8.78 -16.96
N THR A 146 12.26 -9.90 -17.59
CA THR A 146 11.37 -11.05 -17.74
C THR A 146 12.07 -12.33 -17.27
N ILE A 147 11.41 -13.09 -16.41
CA ILE A 147 11.80 -14.44 -16.02
C ILE A 147 10.69 -15.36 -16.52
N ASP A 148 11.02 -16.22 -17.48
CA ASP A 148 10.02 -17.08 -18.11
C ASP A 148 10.41 -18.56 -18.12
N GLN A 149 9.57 -19.40 -18.74
CA GLN A 149 9.79 -20.84 -18.85
C GLN A 149 11.08 -21.25 -19.61
N THR A 150 11.78 -20.32 -20.26
CA THR A 150 13.02 -20.60 -20.99
C THR A 150 14.26 -20.62 -20.09
N ALA A 151 14.16 -20.10 -18.87
CA ALA A 151 15.23 -20.20 -17.90
C ALA A 151 15.58 -21.66 -17.60
N VAL A 152 16.80 -21.91 -17.15
CA VAL A 152 17.26 -23.26 -16.74
C VAL A 152 17.54 -23.36 -15.24
N ASN A 153 17.58 -22.22 -14.54
CA ASN A 153 17.76 -22.12 -13.10
C ASN A 153 16.86 -21.01 -12.52
N ASN A 154 16.51 -21.14 -11.23
CA ASN A 154 15.85 -20.07 -10.49
C ASN A 154 16.72 -18.81 -10.46
N CYS A 155 16.08 -17.64 -10.32
CA CYS A 155 16.77 -16.38 -10.16
C CYS A 155 16.88 -16.02 -8.66
N GLU A 156 18.05 -15.59 -8.22
CA GLU A 156 18.29 -15.21 -6.83
C GLU A 156 19.05 -13.87 -6.73
N VAL A 157 18.54 -12.99 -5.88
CA VAL A 157 19.22 -11.75 -5.46
C VAL A 157 19.78 -11.99 -4.06
N TYR A 158 21.08 -12.27 -3.95
CA TYR A 158 21.71 -12.60 -2.66
C TYR A 158 23.14 -12.07 -2.48
N THR A 159 23.86 -11.71 -3.55
CA THR A 159 25.24 -11.22 -3.47
C THR A 159 25.34 -9.71 -3.30
N ALA A 160 24.42 -8.96 -3.89
CA ALA A 160 24.29 -7.51 -3.77
C ALA A 160 22.84 -7.05 -3.97
N VAL A 161 22.59 -5.74 -3.82
CA VAL A 161 21.28 -5.14 -4.14
C VAL A 161 21.06 -5.10 -5.65
N ALA A 162 19.81 -5.25 -6.09
CA ALA A 162 19.43 -5.27 -7.50
C ALA A 162 18.37 -4.21 -7.82
N SER A 163 18.29 -3.80 -9.09
CA SER A 163 17.26 -2.88 -9.57
C SER A 163 16.83 -3.18 -11.00
N CYS A 164 15.56 -2.93 -11.31
CA CYS A 164 15.02 -3.00 -12.67
C CYS A 164 13.89 -1.97 -12.86
N ALA A 165 13.55 -1.66 -14.11
CA ALA A 165 12.43 -0.77 -14.44
C ALA A 165 11.08 -1.48 -14.26
N SER A 166 10.97 -2.75 -14.64
CA SER A 166 9.80 -3.60 -14.44
C SER A 166 10.22 -5.05 -14.30
N LEU A 167 9.35 -5.87 -13.73
CA LEU A 167 9.60 -7.29 -13.52
C LEU A 167 8.35 -8.11 -13.87
N ALA A 168 8.49 -8.98 -14.85
CA ALA A 168 7.48 -9.97 -15.21
C ALA A 168 8.00 -11.39 -14.97
N LEU A 169 7.29 -12.17 -14.15
CA LEU A 169 7.48 -13.61 -14.05
C LEU A 169 6.33 -14.28 -14.79
N SER A 170 6.62 -15.08 -15.82
CA SER A 170 5.57 -15.74 -16.61
C SER A 170 5.89 -17.18 -16.93
N SER A 171 4.98 -18.11 -16.68
CA SER A 171 5.13 -19.48 -17.15
C SER A 171 3.85 -20.03 -17.78
N ASN A 172 3.98 -20.63 -18.96
CA ASN A 172 2.90 -21.23 -19.74
C ASN A 172 2.99 -22.76 -19.89
N ASN A 173 4.02 -23.41 -19.34
CA ASN A 173 4.24 -24.85 -19.48
C ASN A 173 4.54 -25.50 -18.11
N ALA A 174 5.12 -26.70 -18.06
CA ALA A 174 5.43 -27.38 -16.79
C ALA A 174 6.63 -26.76 -16.04
N ASN A 175 7.51 -26.05 -16.74
CA ASN A 175 8.67 -25.38 -16.15
C ASN A 175 8.23 -24.04 -15.59
N ALA A 176 8.37 -23.87 -14.28
CA ALA A 176 8.10 -22.62 -13.60
C ALA A 176 9.32 -22.26 -12.76
N TRP A 177 9.86 -21.07 -12.99
CA TRP A 177 11.06 -20.58 -12.31
C TRP A 177 10.69 -19.40 -11.44
N GLY A 178 11.21 -19.42 -10.22
CA GLY A 178 10.96 -18.39 -9.22
C GLY A 178 12.06 -17.34 -9.17
N LEU A 179 11.74 -16.26 -8.48
CA LEU A 179 12.71 -15.27 -8.01
C LEU A 179 12.76 -15.31 -6.49
N THR A 180 13.95 -15.45 -5.91
CA THR A 180 14.16 -15.32 -4.47
C THR A 180 15.03 -14.11 -4.15
N VAL A 181 14.58 -13.22 -3.29
CA VAL A 181 15.42 -12.14 -2.73
C VAL A 181 15.77 -12.52 -1.30
N ARG A 182 17.06 -12.65 -0.96
CA ARG A 182 17.50 -13.18 0.34
C ARG A 182 18.81 -12.55 0.80
N ALA A 183 19.43 -13.09 1.86
CA ALA A 183 20.71 -12.64 2.39
C ALA A 183 20.76 -11.13 2.75
N ALA A 184 19.64 -10.61 3.27
CA ALA A 184 19.42 -9.20 3.57
C ALA A 184 19.57 -8.25 2.37
N GLN A 185 19.54 -8.78 1.14
CA GLN A 185 19.55 -7.99 -0.08
C GLN A 185 18.16 -7.45 -0.40
N SER A 186 18.14 -6.50 -1.33
CA SER A 186 16.91 -5.87 -1.79
C SER A 186 16.84 -5.80 -3.32
N LEU A 187 15.62 -5.90 -3.84
CA LEU A 187 15.29 -5.65 -5.24
C LEU A 187 14.36 -4.43 -5.34
N THR A 188 14.82 -3.40 -6.04
CA THR A 188 13.99 -2.22 -6.34
C THR A 188 13.48 -2.29 -7.77
N VAL A 189 12.18 -2.45 -7.93
CA VAL A 189 11.48 -2.38 -9.21
C VAL A 189 10.88 -0.99 -9.36
N GLY A 190 11.36 -0.22 -10.33
CA GLY A 190 10.91 1.15 -10.59
C GLY A 190 9.46 1.25 -11.10
N GLY A 191 8.88 0.12 -11.48
CA GLY A 191 7.56 -0.01 -12.08
C GLY A 191 6.81 -1.25 -11.57
N ALA A 192 5.97 -1.81 -12.44
CA ALA A 192 5.08 -2.91 -12.08
C ALA A 192 5.83 -4.25 -11.90
N VAL A 193 5.36 -5.03 -10.93
CA VAL A 193 5.66 -6.46 -10.80
C VAL A 193 4.42 -7.25 -11.18
N THR A 194 4.57 -8.16 -12.15
CA THR A 194 3.49 -9.05 -12.59
C THR A 194 3.96 -10.50 -12.52
N VAL A 195 3.19 -11.35 -11.85
CA VAL A 195 3.40 -12.80 -11.82
C VAL A 195 2.22 -13.44 -12.55
N THR A 196 2.50 -14.21 -13.60
CA THR A 196 1.46 -14.78 -14.47
C THR A 196 1.70 -16.25 -14.74
N ARG A 197 0.65 -17.04 -14.53
CA ARG A 197 0.61 -18.46 -14.86
C ARG A 197 -0.52 -18.72 -15.85
N THR A 198 -0.20 -19.23 -17.04
CA THR A 198 -1.19 -19.50 -18.10
C THR A 198 -1.26 -20.96 -18.54
N GLY A 199 -0.33 -21.82 -18.09
CA GLY A 199 -0.27 -23.23 -18.49
C GLY A 199 -1.06 -24.16 -17.57
N PRO A 200 -1.54 -25.34 -18.05
CA PRO A 200 -2.37 -26.26 -17.27
C PRO A 200 -1.61 -26.99 -16.13
N SER A 201 -0.30 -26.76 -15.97
CA SER A 201 0.49 -27.42 -14.94
C SER A 201 0.31 -26.74 -13.57
N VAL A 202 0.29 -27.57 -12.52
CA VAL A 202 0.17 -27.13 -11.12
C VAL A 202 1.44 -26.52 -10.55
N THR A 203 2.59 -26.60 -11.25
CA THR A 203 3.84 -26.03 -10.76
C THR A 203 3.69 -24.51 -10.60
N PRO A 204 3.88 -23.95 -9.39
CA PRO A 204 3.68 -22.54 -9.13
C PRO A 204 4.85 -21.71 -9.65
N VAL A 205 4.55 -20.49 -10.12
CA VAL A 205 5.54 -19.45 -10.47
C VAL A 205 5.38 -18.30 -9.47
N GLY A 206 6.48 -17.72 -9.03
CA GLY A 206 6.36 -16.64 -8.05
C GLY A 206 7.65 -16.08 -7.50
N ILE A 207 7.46 -15.16 -6.57
CA ILE A 207 8.53 -14.42 -5.89
C ILE A 207 8.53 -14.81 -4.42
N THR A 208 9.71 -15.06 -3.86
CA THR A 208 9.90 -15.33 -2.43
C THR A 208 10.84 -14.30 -1.81
N LEU A 209 10.44 -13.72 -0.67
CA LEU A 209 11.29 -12.84 0.13
C LEU A 209 11.86 -13.57 1.36
N GLY A 210 13.17 -13.72 1.36
CA GLY A 210 13.93 -14.45 2.36
C GLY A 210 14.09 -15.93 2.02
N ASP A 211 14.77 -16.63 2.92
CA ASP A 211 14.89 -18.09 2.95
C ASP A 211 14.85 -18.58 4.41
N ALA A 212 15.15 -19.85 4.65
CA ALA A 212 15.14 -20.46 5.98
C ALA A 212 16.07 -19.79 7.01
N THR A 213 17.07 -19.00 6.60
CA THR A 213 18.04 -18.34 7.52
C THR A 213 18.16 -16.82 7.36
N THR A 214 17.69 -16.25 6.25
CA THR A 214 17.90 -14.85 5.91
C THR A 214 16.62 -14.15 5.44
N ASN A 215 16.61 -12.82 5.52
CA ASN A 215 15.52 -11.98 5.05
C ASN A 215 15.81 -11.44 3.64
N GLY A 216 14.80 -10.90 2.97
CA GLY A 216 14.92 -10.16 1.72
C GLY A 216 13.87 -9.07 1.62
N SER A 217 14.11 -8.07 0.77
CA SER A 217 13.17 -6.95 0.60
C SER A 217 12.89 -6.67 -0.86
N LEU A 218 11.65 -6.34 -1.19
CA LEU A 218 11.27 -5.92 -2.53
C LEU A 218 10.42 -4.66 -2.47
N GLN A 219 10.73 -3.72 -3.37
CA GLN A 219 9.91 -2.54 -3.62
C GLN A 219 9.42 -2.53 -5.07
N ALA A 220 8.16 -2.16 -5.29
CA ALA A 220 7.57 -1.98 -6.62
C ALA A 220 6.51 -0.88 -6.65
N THR A 221 6.10 -0.42 -7.83
CA THR A 221 4.97 0.52 -7.96
C THR A 221 3.62 -0.18 -7.90
N SER A 222 3.52 -1.44 -8.33
CA SER A 222 2.30 -2.24 -8.25
C SER A 222 2.65 -3.72 -8.24
N LEU A 223 1.75 -4.53 -7.68
CA LEU A 223 1.81 -5.99 -7.78
C LEU A 223 0.53 -6.52 -8.43
N THR A 224 0.68 -7.40 -9.41
CA THR A 224 -0.44 -8.17 -9.98
C THR A 224 -0.09 -9.66 -10.04
N LEU A 225 -0.95 -10.48 -9.46
CA LEU A 225 -0.84 -11.94 -9.44
C LEU A 225 -1.97 -12.55 -10.27
N VAL A 226 -1.64 -13.35 -11.29
CA VAL A 226 -2.63 -13.95 -12.21
C VAL A 226 -2.31 -15.42 -12.38
N GLY A 227 -3.12 -16.29 -11.78
CA GLY A 227 -3.00 -17.73 -11.94
C GLY A 227 -3.81 -18.28 -13.11
N THR A 228 -3.94 -19.60 -13.15
CA THR A 228 -4.64 -20.31 -14.23
C THR A 228 -6.16 -20.39 -14.07
N GLY A 229 -6.66 -20.01 -12.90
CA GLY A 229 -8.07 -20.12 -12.53
C GLY A 229 -8.26 -20.09 -11.01
N ALA A 230 -9.52 -20.00 -10.58
CA ALA A 230 -9.84 -19.70 -9.19
C ALA A 230 -9.29 -20.76 -8.23
N ALA A 231 -8.79 -20.31 -7.08
CA ALA A 231 -8.19 -21.16 -6.05
C ALA A 231 -6.95 -21.98 -6.48
N ALA A 232 -6.39 -21.75 -7.68
CA ALA A 232 -5.23 -22.52 -8.16
C ALA A 232 -3.92 -22.19 -7.41
N LYS A 233 -3.82 -20.97 -6.86
CA LYS A 233 -2.68 -20.47 -6.08
C LYS A 233 -1.30 -20.66 -6.72
N ASN A 234 -1.24 -20.60 -8.06
CA ASN A 234 -0.05 -20.95 -8.84
C ASN A 234 0.68 -19.76 -9.45
N ALA A 235 0.21 -18.54 -9.20
CA ALA A 235 0.95 -17.30 -9.39
C ALA A 235 1.12 -16.61 -8.03
N PHE A 236 2.25 -16.86 -7.36
CA PHE A 236 2.40 -16.47 -5.96
C PHE A 236 3.39 -15.33 -5.73
N PHE A 237 3.16 -14.60 -4.65
CA PHE A 237 4.17 -13.78 -3.98
C PHE A 237 4.18 -14.17 -2.51
N ARG A 238 5.36 -14.48 -2.01
CA ARG A 238 5.56 -15.03 -0.68
C ARG A 238 6.51 -14.19 0.15
N ASN A 239 6.10 -13.89 1.37
CA ASN A 239 6.94 -13.30 2.39
C ASN A 239 6.74 -14.06 3.71
N GLU A 240 7.62 -15.03 3.95
CA GLU A 240 7.55 -15.92 5.12
C GLU A 240 8.38 -15.43 6.32
N ARG A 241 8.87 -14.18 6.29
CA ARG A 241 9.81 -13.67 7.30
C ARG A 241 9.35 -12.34 7.88
N PRO A 242 9.35 -12.18 9.22
CA PRO A 242 8.89 -10.95 9.86
C PRO A 242 9.78 -9.73 9.62
N LEU A 243 11.03 -9.95 9.19
CA LEU A 243 11.97 -8.89 8.86
C LEU A 243 12.16 -8.70 7.35
N SER A 244 11.50 -9.52 6.53
CA SER A 244 11.42 -9.29 5.09
C SER A 244 10.35 -8.24 4.81
N LEU A 245 10.69 -7.25 4.00
CA LEU A 245 9.80 -6.14 3.66
C LEU A 245 9.29 -6.26 2.24
N MET A 246 7.97 -6.32 2.08
CA MET A 246 7.31 -6.12 0.80
C MET A 246 6.69 -4.71 0.76
N ARG A 247 7.18 -3.85 -0.14
CA ARG A 247 6.70 -2.46 -0.26
C ARG A 247 6.15 -2.19 -1.66
N ILE A 248 4.85 -1.93 -1.74
CA ILE A 248 4.15 -1.63 -2.98
C ILE A 248 3.64 -0.18 -2.92
N ASN A 249 4.24 0.70 -3.71
CA ASN A 249 3.91 2.14 -3.75
C ASN A 249 2.65 2.44 -4.58
N GLY A 250 1.80 1.45 -4.81
CA GLY A 250 0.56 1.54 -5.58
C GLY A 250 -0.30 0.31 -5.33
N PRO A 251 -1.12 -0.13 -6.30
CA PRO A 251 -2.11 -1.18 -6.05
C PRO A 251 -1.48 -2.58 -5.93
N VAL A 252 -2.11 -3.40 -5.09
CA VAL A 252 -1.92 -4.85 -5.03
C VAL A 252 -3.19 -5.51 -5.56
N THR A 253 -3.05 -6.37 -6.55
CA THR A 253 -4.19 -7.05 -7.19
C THR A 253 -3.93 -8.55 -7.28
N ILE A 254 -4.77 -9.32 -6.59
CA ILE A 254 -4.85 -10.78 -6.69
C ILE A 254 -5.97 -11.08 -7.68
N GLN A 255 -5.63 -11.60 -8.85
CA GLN A 255 -6.60 -12.15 -9.80
C GLN A 255 -6.78 -13.63 -9.55
N SER A 256 -7.73 -14.24 -10.26
CA SER A 256 -8.01 -15.67 -10.22
C SER A 256 -6.73 -16.53 -10.28
N GLY A 257 -6.52 -17.39 -9.27
CA GLY A 257 -5.35 -18.27 -9.12
C GLY A 257 -4.07 -17.59 -8.63
N GLY A 258 -4.12 -16.29 -8.36
CA GLY A 258 -3.08 -15.56 -7.66
C GLY A 258 -3.00 -15.99 -6.19
N HIS A 259 -1.83 -15.84 -5.58
CA HIS A 259 -1.65 -16.16 -4.16
C HIS A 259 -0.67 -15.23 -3.47
N LEU A 260 -1.14 -14.46 -2.50
CA LEU A 260 -0.29 -13.64 -1.65
C LEU A 260 -0.13 -14.35 -0.30
N ASP A 261 1.06 -14.88 -0.05
CA ASP A 261 1.37 -15.69 1.12
C ASP A 261 2.27 -14.90 2.07
N LEU A 262 1.73 -14.54 3.24
CA LEU A 262 2.41 -13.83 4.31
C LEU A 262 2.41 -14.64 5.63
N GLU A 263 2.15 -15.97 5.61
CA GLU A 263 1.92 -16.75 6.84
C GLU A 263 3.23 -17.15 7.58
N GLY A 264 4.40 -16.99 6.96
CA GLY A 264 5.60 -17.68 7.44
C GLY A 264 6.03 -17.41 8.89
N GLY A 265 6.19 -18.50 9.63
CA GLY A 265 6.71 -18.53 10.99
C GLY A 265 5.75 -18.02 12.07
N ALA A 266 6.29 -17.69 13.25
CA ALA A 266 5.48 -17.23 14.39
C ALA A 266 5.02 -15.77 14.28
N THR A 267 5.48 -15.01 13.28
CA THR A 267 5.33 -13.54 13.24
C THR A 267 4.94 -12.99 11.86
N GLY A 268 4.69 -13.87 10.86
CA GLY A 268 4.21 -13.53 9.52
C GLY A 268 5.07 -12.55 8.72
N GLY A 269 4.70 -12.30 7.47
CA GLY A 269 5.33 -11.29 6.60
C GLY A 269 4.76 -9.88 6.80
N VAL A 270 5.54 -8.85 6.43
CA VAL A 270 5.10 -7.45 6.43
C VAL A 270 4.87 -6.96 5.00
N LEU A 271 3.69 -6.39 4.76
CA LEU A 271 3.30 -5.73 3.52
C LEU A 271 2.97 -4.25 3.76
N GLN A 272 3.61 -3.36 3.03
CA GLN A 272 3.30 -1.93 3.00
C GLN A 272 2.70 -1.54 1.65
N ILE A 273 1.52 -0.89 1.67
CA ILE A 273 0.77 -0.54 0.44
C ILE A 273 0.42 0.95 0.44
N GLN A 274 0.64 1.64 -0.69
CA GLN A 274 0.16 3.01 -0.92
C GLN A 274 -1.04 3.12 -1.88
N GLY A 275 -1.38 2.05 -2.61
CA GLY A 275 -2.59 1.98 -3.44
C GLY A 275 -3.68 1.07 -2.87
N ASN A 276 -4.63 0.69 -3.71
CA ASN A 276 -5.74 -0.16 -3.33
C ASN A 276 -5.30 -1.63 -3.18
N TYR A 277 -5.96 -2.34 -2.27
CA TYR A 277 -5.93 -3.79 -2.20
C TYR A 277 -7.16 -4.36 -2.90
N SER A 278 -6.96 -5.28 -3.83
CA SER A 278 -8.04 -5.96 -4.54
C SER A 278 -7.79 -7.46 -4.58
N ASN A 279 -8.70 -8.25 -4.02
CA ASN A 279 -8.71 -9.70 -4.14
C ASN A 279 -9.92 -10.16 -4.97
N ASN A 280 -9.67 -10.51 -6.22
CA ASN A 280 -10.68 -10.95 -7.18
C ASN A 280 -10.77 -12.48 -7.29
N ASP A 281 -10.13 -13.23 -6.39
CA ASP A 281 -10.23 -14.69 -6.31
C ASP A 281 -11.13 -15.11 -5.13
N ASP A 282 -10.61 -15.89 -4.17
CA ASP A 282 -11.28 -16.24 -2.93
C ASP A 282 -10.50 -15.74 -1.69
N GLU A 283 -11.08 -15.89 -0.50
CA GLU A 283 -10.44 -15.51 0.78
C GLU A 283 -9.12 -16.26 1.00
N ALA A 284 -9.01 -17.49 0.50
CA ALA A 284 -7.81 -18.31 0.68
C ALA A 284 -6.64 -17.88 -0.24
N ALA A 285 -6.89 -16.99 -1.21
CA ALA A 285 -5.85 -16.44 -2.08
C ALA A 285 -4.90 -15.51 -1.32
N PHE A 286 -5.32 -14.97 -0.19
CA PHE A 286 -4.46 -14.24 0.74
C PHE A 286 -4.27 -15.10 2.00
N ASP A 287 -3.02 -15.44 2.33
CA ASP A 287 -2.70 -16.17 3.57
C ASP A 287 -1.91 -15.28 4.51
N GLU A 288 -2.52 -14.97 5.65
CA GLU A 288 -2.23 -13.73 6.34
C GLU A 288 -2.31 -13.81 7.86
N ARG A 289 -2.43 -15.04 8.41
CA ARG A 289 -2.76 -15.31 9.83
C ARG A 289 -1.92 -14.57 10.86
N PHE A 290 -0.63 -14.39 10.56
CA PHE A 290 0.32 -13.69 11.43
C PHE A 290 0.91 -12.45 10.77
N SER A 291 0.39 -12.08 9.60
CA SER A 291 0.93 -10.99 8.79
C SER A 291 0.52 -9.61 9.31
N LEU A 292 1.28 -8.60 8.89
CA LEU A 292 0.96 -7.20 9.11
C LEU A 292 0.86 -6.48 7.77
N VAL A 293 -0.32 -5.95 7.47
CA VAL A 293 -0.55 -5.05 6.33
C VAL A 293 -0.60 -3.61 6.81
N THR A 294 0.26 -2.76 6.27
CA THR A 294 0.33 -1.33 6.58
C THR A 294 -0.17 -0.51 5.40
N PHE A 295 -1.28 0.21 5.59
CA PHE A 295 -1.78 1.20 4.64
C PHE A 295 -1.16 2.56 4.95
N TRP A 296 -0.40 3.13 4.03
CA TRP A 296 0.39 4.33 4.27
C TRP A 296 0.41 5.32 3.11
N GLY A 297 0.90 6.52 3.37
CA GLY A 297 0.92 7.62 2.40
C GLY A 297 -0.30 8.53 2.47
N GLY A 298 -0.38 9.50 1.56
CA GLY A 298 -1.43 10.54 1.56
C GLY A 298 -2.61 10.27 0.64
N VAL A 299 -2.56 9.23 -0.19
CA VAL A 299 -3.59 8.93 -1.19
C VAL A 299 -4.74 8.15 -0.54
N ALA A 300 -5.98 8.37 -0.99
CA ALA A 300 -7.13 7.56 -0.58
C ALA A 300 -6.93 6.11 -1.05
N GLN A 301 -7.22 5.14 -0.17
CA GLN A 301 -7.06 3.71 -0.48
C GLN A 301 -8.37 2.98 -0.23
N SER A 302 -8.56 1.85 -0.91
CA SER A 302 -9.68 0.95 -0.66
C SER A 302 -9.25 -0.52 -0.56
N ILE A 303 -10.07 -1.31 0.14
CA ILE A 303 -10.06 -2.78 0.10
C ILE A 303 -11.28 -3.24 -0.70
N ASN A 304 -11.04 -4.05 -1.72
CA ASN A 304 -12.04 -4.55 -2.65
C ASN A 304 -11.93 -6.08 -2.72
N THR A 305 -13.07 -6.78 -2.74
CA THR A 305 -13.13 -8.24 -2.93
C THR A 305 -14.18 -8.61 -3.96
N ALA A 306 -14.15 -9.84 -4.46
CA ALA A 306 -15.19 -10.41 -5.32
C ALA A 306 -16.44 -10.89 -4.54
N GLY A 307 -16.92 -10.09 -3.57
CA GLY A 307 -18.18 -10.35 -2.85
C GLY A 307 -18.08 -11.24 -1.61
N PHE A 308 -16.89 -11.42 -1.06
CA PHE A 308 -16.65 -12.17 0.18
C PHE A 308 -16.02 -11.29 1.27
N GLN A 309 -16.04 -11.77 2.52
CA GLN A 309 -15.31 -11.14 3.62
C GLN A 309 -13.83 -11.53 3.55
N GLU A 310 -12.95 -10.54 3.38
CA GLU A 310 -11.51 -10.78 3.43
C GLU A 310 -11.05 -10.89 4.89
N ARG A 311 -10.08 -11.76 5.16
CA ARG A 311 -9.46 -11.85 6.48
C ARG A 311 -8.08 -11.22 6.46
N PHE A 312 -7.73 -10.54 7.54
CA PHE A 312 -6.40 -9.96 7.76
C PHE A 312 -5.87 -10.39 9.13
N GLY A 313 -4.57 -10.64 9.23
CA GLY A 313 -3.88 -10.87 10.50
C GLY A 313 -3.91 -9.61 11.34
N ALA A 314 -3.18 -8.60 10.88
CA ALA A 314 -3.19 -7.26 11.45
C ALA A 314 -3.18 -6.18 10.36
N ILE A 315 -3.90 -5.09 10.60
CA ILE A 315 -3.86 -3.85 9.84
C ILE A 315 -3.24 -2.74 10.68
N ARG A 316 -2.31 -2.00 10.08
CA ARG A 316 -1.78 -0.74 10.61
C ARG A 316 -2.11 0.41 9.69
N MET A 317 -2.63 1.47 10.28
CA MET A 317 -2.88 2.76 9.63
C MET A 317 -1.68 3.68 9.85
N ALA A 318 -1.08 4.13 8.75
CA ALA A 318 0.05 5.05 8.73
C ALA A 318 -0.12 6.10 7.63
N LYS A 319 -1.30 6.70 7.56
CA LYS A 319 -1.66 7.67 6.53
C LYS A 319 -1.22 9.08 6.94
N SER A 320 -0.85 9.90 5.96
CA SER A 320 -0.60 11.33 6.18
C SER A 320 -1.82 12.20 5.83
N ALA A 321 -2.74 11.67 5.03
CA ALA A 321 -4.00 12.28 4.64
C ALA A 321 -4.98 11.18 4.15
N ASN A 322 -6.26 11.55 4.02
CA ASN A 322 -7.34 10.66 3.58
C ASN A 322 -7.50 9.40 4.47
N GLY A 323 -8.35 8.46 4.07
CA GLY A 323 -8.60 7.22 4.81
C GLY A 323 -8.48 5.96 3.97
N LEU A 324 -8.80 4.84 4.60
CA LEU A 324 -9.01 3.54 3.99
C LEU A 324 -10.52 3.27 3.91
N THR A 325 -11.04 3.10 2.71
CA THR A 325 -12.47 2.79 2.49
C THR A 325 -12.66 1.30 2.33
N LEU A 326 -13.57 0.71 3.09
CA LEU A 326 -13.95 -0.68 2.92
C LEU A 326 -15.05 -0.77 1.86
N ASN A 327 -14.74 -1.38 0.71
CA ASN A 327 -15.71 -1.71 -0.33
C ASN A 327 -16.23 -3.15 -0.23
N ALA A 328 -15.74 -3.89 0.77
CA ALA A 328 -16.15 -5.23 1.14
C ALA A 328 -15.98 -5.39 2.66
N PRO A 329 -16.70 -6.32 3.32
CA PRO A 329 -16.48 -6.62 4.73
C PRO A 329 -15.09 -7.24 4.94
N ILE A 330 -14.49 -6.99 6.11
CA ILE A 330 -13.21 -7.60 6.51
C ILE A 330 -13.27 -8.14 7.94
N SER A 331 -12.48 -9.17 8.26
CA SER A 331 -12.23 -9.61 9.63
C SER A 331 -10.75 -9.52 10.02
N LEU A 332 -10.48 -9.21 11.29
CA LEU A 332 -9.14 -9.16 11.86
C LEU A 332 -8.95 -10.22 12.96
N ARG A 333 -7.82 -10.96 12.96
CA ARG A 333 -7.67 -12.18 13.79
C ARG A 333 -6.47 -12.28 14.73
N THR A 334 -5.59 -11.28 14.80
CA THR A 334 -4.47 -11.27 15.77
C THR A 334 -4.76 -10.43 17.03
N ALA A 335 -4.03 -10.69 18.13
CA ALA A 335 -4.29 -10.01 19.41
C ALA A 335 -4.22 -8.47 19.32
N THR A 336 -3.25 -7.95 18.55
CA THR A 336 -3.02 -6.53 18.29
C THR A 336 -3.35 -6.15 16.84
N ALA A 337 -4.47 -6.67 16.34
CA ALA A 337 -4.75 -6.63 14.90
C ALA A 337 -5.05 -5.25 14.34
N LEU A 338 -5.41 -4.25 15.15
CA LEU A 338 -5.74 -2.92 14.65
C LEU A 338 -4.91 -1.84 15.33
N GLN A 339 -4.07 -1.18 14.54
CA GLN A 339 -3.08 -0.22 15.00
C GLN A 339 -3.23 1.10 14.25
N PHE A 340 -3.55 2.16 14.99
CA PHE A 340 -3.86 3.49 14.47
C PHE A 340 -2.68 4.49 14.56
N ALA A 341 -1.48 3.99 14.85
CA ALA A 341 -0.25 4.77 14.76
C ALA A 341 0.93 3.82 14.52
N ALA A 342 1.96 4.31 13.83
CA ALA A 342 3.21 3.57 13.70
C ALA A 342 4.14 3.90 14.87
N ALA A 343 4.65 2.86 15.55
CA ALA A 343 6.03 2.90 16.01
C ALA A 343 6.92 2.42 14.83
N ALA A 344 8.11 3.01 14.70
CA ALA A 344 9.10 2.67 13.68
C ALA A 344 9.32 1.13 13.57
N PRO A 345 9.56 0.58 12.36
CA PRO A 345 10.88 0.78 11.71
C PRO A 345 10.91 1.37 10.29
N ILE A 346 9.82 1.80 9.64
CA ILE A 346 9.90 2.22 8.22
C ILE A 346 9.02 3.44 7.89
N GLY A 347 9.41 4.64 8.36
CA GLY A 347 8.90 5.89 7.78
C GLY A 347 8.46 7.04 8.71
N GLY A 348 8.72 6.99 10.02
CA GLY A 348 8.47 8.15 10.91
C GLY A 348 7.05 8.21 11.50
N PRO A 349 6.78 9.19 12.39
CA PRO A 349 5.48 9.31 13.07
C PRO A 349 4.44 9.83 12.08
N PHE A 350 3.66 8.92 11.50
CA PHE A 350 2.44 9.29 10.78
C PHE A 350 1.29 9.43 11.78
N PRO A 351 0.39 10.42 11.61
CA PRO A 351 -0.70 10.72 12.55
C PRO A 351 -1.77 9.62 12.65
N GLY A 352 -1.59 8.49 11.95
CA GLY A 352 -2.55 7.40 11.89
C GLY A 352 -3.43 7.51 10.64
N GLY A 353 -4.70 7.12 10.69
CA GLY A 353 -5.61 7.28 9.58
C GLY A 353 -6.99 6.71 9.88
N ARG A 354 -8.01 7.21 9.19
CA ARG A 354 -9.38 6.72 9.35
C ARG A 354 -9.65 5.50 8.51
N ILE A 355 -10.44 4.58 9.05
CA ILE A 355 -11.04 3.46 8.30
C ILE A 355 -12.53 3.76 8.17
N PHE A 356 -13.04 3.85 6.95
CA PHE A 356 -14.46 4.05 6.67
C PHE A 356 -15.13 2.69 6.49
N SER A 357 -16.00 2.33 7.44
CA SER A 357 -16.81 1.11 7.40
C SER A 357 -18.29 1.46 7.28
N THR A 358 -19.10 0.48 6.84
CA THR A 358 -20.56 0.60 6.80
C THR A 358 -21.19 -0.69 7.32
N ALA A 359 -22.52 -0.71 7.50
CA ALA A 359 -23.22 -1.94 7.89
C ALA A 359 -23.05 -3.08 6.86
N THR A 360 -22.84 -2.74 5.58
CA THR A 360 -22.57 -3.72 4.50
C THR A 360 -21.09 -4.07 4.41
N ASN A 361 -20.22 -3.07 4.48
CA ASN A 361 -18.76 -3.23 4.42
C ASN A 361 -18.19 -3.10 5.83
N LEU A 362 -18.51 -4.09 6.65
CA LEU A 362 -18.27 -4.09 8.09
C LEU A 362 -16.81 -4.44 8.41
N LEU A 363 -16.25 -3.74 9.40
CA LEU A 363 -15.01 -4.14 10.06
C LEU A 363 -15.34 -5.03 11.27
N SER A 364 -14.99 -6.31 11.18
CA SER A 364 -15.17 -7.28 12.26
C SER A 364 -13.83 -7.63 12.92
N LEU A 365 -13.84 -7.74 14.24
CA LEU A 365 -12.69 -8.11 15.06
C LEU A 365 -12.99 -9.45 15.73
N GLU A 366 -12.20 -10.46 15.43
CA GLU A 366 -12.41 -11.81 15.97
C GLU A 366 -12.16 -11.87 17.49
N SER A 367 -12.53 -12.98 18.12
CA SER A 367 -12.43 -13.15 19.58
C SER A 367 -11.00 -13.10 20.10
N THR A 368 -10.03 -13.44 19.26
CA THR A 368 -8.59 -13.37 19.52
C THR A 368 -8.05 -11.95 19.64
N VAL A 369 -8.73 -10.95 19.05
CA VAL A 369 -8.34 -9.53 19.17
C VAL A 369 -8.60 -9.08 20.60
N THR A 370 -7.59 -8.52 21.28
CA THR A 370 -7.72 -8.13 22.69
C THR A 370 -7.63 -6.61 22.89
N ALA A 371 -7.01 -5.88 21.98
CA ALA A 371 -6.89 -4.43 22.07
C ALA A 371 -6.66 -3.77 20.71
N THR A 372 -6.86 -2.45 20.69
CA THR A 372 -6.45 -1.56 19.60
C THR A 372 -5.54 -0.48 20.20
N SER A 373 -4.69 0.14 19.38
CA SER A 373 -3.71 1.12 19.86
C SER A 373 -3.62 2.33 18.94
N GLY A 374 -3.25 3.49 19.50
CA GLY A 374 -2.96 4.70 18.72
C GLY A 374 -4.16 5.44 18.14
N ALA A 375 -5.39 5.13 18.58
CA ALA A 375 -6.58 5.82 18.11
C ALA A 375 -6.64 7.27 18.64
N THR A 376 -7.01 8.21 17.78
CA THR A 376 -7.11 9.65 18.04
C THR A 376 -8.21 10.29 17.19
N ASP A 377 -8.50 11.57 17.39
CA ASP A 377 -9.40 12.35 16.54
C ASP A 377 -9.05 12.29 15.03
N ASN A 378 -7.78 12.05 14.68
CA ASN A 378 -7.34 11.88 13.29
C ASN A 378 -7.23 10.41 12.84
N SER A 379 -7.42 9.46 13.76
CA SER A 379 -7.12 8.04 13.54
C SER A 379 -8.09 7.13 14.29
N HIS A 380 -9.16 6.72 13.64
CA HIS A 380 -10.21 5.88 14.22
C HIS A 380 -11.02 5.21 13.10
N VAL A 381 -11.93 4.32 13.47
CA VAL A 381 -12.95 3.80 12.54
C VAL A 381 -14.11 4.79 12.48
N ASP A 382 -14.38 5.31 11.29
CA ASP A 382 -15.54 6.15 10.98
C ASP A 382 -16.62 5.25 10.38
N GLY A 383 -17.49 4.73 11.26
CA GLY A 383 -18.49 3.72 10.94
C GLY A 383 -18.58 2.61 12.00
N PRO A 384 -19.41 1.58 11.77
CA PRO A 384 -19.62 0.49 12.70
C PRO A 384 -18.41 -0.43 12.80
N VAL A 385 -18.13 -0.91 14.01
CA VAL A 385 -17.14 -1.95 14.31
C VAL A 385 -17.80 -3.08 15.07
N GLN A 386 -17.62 -4.31 14.61
CA GLN A 386 -18.07 -5.51 15.31
C GLN A 386 -16.91 -6.16 16.06
N LYS A 387 -17.13 -6.60 17.29
CA LYS A 387 -16.17 -7.38 18.07
C LYS A 387 -16.82 -8.65 18.61
N PHE A 388 -16.17 -9.77 18.36
CA PHE A 388 -16.52 -11.07 18.91
C PHE A 388 -15.86 -11.32 20.27
N GLY A 389 -16.51 -12.13 21.09
CA GLY A 389 -15.95 -12.72 22.30
C GLY A 389 -16.12 -11.89 23.58
N PRO A 390 -15.78 -12.49 24.73
CA PRO A 390 -16.12 -11.96 26.06
C PRO A 390 -15.03 -11.06 26.66
N SER A 391 -13.98 -10.71 25.90
CA SER A 391 -12.92 -9.85 26.41
C SER A 391 -13.39 -8.39 26.52
N ASN A 392 -13.03 -7.72 27.63
CA ASN A 392 -13.23 -6.28 27.74
C ASN A 392 -12.55 -5.59 26.56
N PHE A 393 -13.27 -4.68 25.89
CA PHE A 393 -12.80 -4.09 24.65
C PHE A 393 -13.20 -2.64 24.51
N ILE A 394 -12.27 -1.82 24.03
CA ILE A 394 -12.49 -0.40 23.69
C ILE A 394 -12.60 -0.33 22.16
N TYR A 395 -13.79 0.03 21.69
CA TYR A 395 -14.06 0.21 20.28
C TYR A 395 -13.40 1.52 19.81
N PRO A 396 -12.48 1.48 18.83
CA PRO A 396 -11.78 2.67 18.34
C PRO A 396 -12.63 3.43 17.33
N ILE A 397 -13.87 3.75 17.70
CA ILE A 397 -14.85 4.39 16.82
C ILE A 397 -14.85 5.91 16.96
N GLY A 398 -15.27 6.57 15.90
CA GLY A 398 -15.42 8.02 15.84
C GLY A 398 -16.19 8.40 14.58
N LYS A 399 -16.34 9.71 14.35
CA LYS A 399 -16.99 10.27 13.16
C LYS A 399 -16.63 11.74 13.03
N ASN A 400 -16.55 12.26 11.81
CA ASN A 400 -16.28 13.68 11.54
C ASN A 400 -15.04 14.21 12.27
N SER A 401 -13.96 13.43 12.28
CA SER A 401 -12.70 13.77 12.95
C SER A 401 -12.82 13.90 14.48
N ARG A 402 -13.79 13.22 15.09
CA ARG A 402 -13.94 13.09 16.54
C ARG A 402 -13.86 11.62 16.91
N TRP A 403 -12.84 11.25 17.67
CA TRP A 403 -12.74 9.93 18.27
C TRP A 403 -13.59 9.89 19.53
N ARG A 404 -14.50 8.93 19.59
CA ARG A 404 -15.46 8.78 20.69
C ARG A 404 -15.63 7.31 21.00
N PRO A 405 -14.61 6.70 21.62
CA PRO A 405 -14.62 5.28 21.87
C PRO A 405 -15.76 4.90 22.82
N VAL A 406 -16.24 3.68 22.69
CA VAL A 406 -17.08 3.05 23.71
C VAL A 406 -16.37 1.83 24.24
N GLN A 407 -16.44 1.61 25.54
CA GLN A 407 -15.91 0.40 26.15
C GLN A 407 -17.06 -0.52 26.53
N LEU A 408 -16.97 -1.79 26.12
CA LEU A 408 -17.75 -2.87 26.70
C LEU A 408 -16.87 -3.65 27.68
N ARG A 409 -17.37 -3.87 28.88
CA ARG A 409 -16.63 -4.56 29.95
C ARG A 409 -17.52 -5.49 30.75
N SER A 410 -16.89 -6.40 31.49
CA SER A 410 -17.61 -7.44 32.26
C SER A 410 -18.57 -8.22 31.37
N ILE A 411 -18.09 -8.60 30.17
CA ILE A 411 -18.90 -9.29 29.18
C ILE A 411 -19.10 -10.73 29.65
N LEU A 412 -20.36 -11.12 29.82
CA LEU A 412 -20.76 -12.46 30.23
C LEU A 412 -21.33 -13.16 29.00
N GLY A 413 -20.48 -13.89 28.27
CA GLY A 413 -20.84 -14.52 27.01
C GLY A 413 -19.79 -15.50 26.49
N LEU A 414 -20.02 -16.01 25.27
CA LEU A 414 -19.17 -16.95 24.55
C LEU A 414 -18.24 -16.25 23.54
N ALA A 415 -17.25 -16.98 23.03
CA ALA A 415 -16.35 -16.49 21.98
C ALA A 415 -17.07 -16.14 20.66
N THR A 416 -18.27 -16.70 20.44
CA THR A 416 -19.13 -16.48 19.27
C THR A 416 -20.10 -15.31 19.43
N ASP A 417 -20.25 -14.79 20.65
CA ASP A 417 -21.13 -13.64 20.90
C ASP A 417 -20.43 -12.38 20.40
N ALA A 418 -21.20 -11.39 19.93
CA ALA A 418 -20.63 -10.18 19.36
C ALA A 418 -21.50 -8.96 19.61
N PHE A 419 -20.83 -7.81 19.72
CA PHE A 419 -21.46 -6.51 19.70
C PHE A 419 -20.93 -5.68 18.53
N THR A 420 -21.80 -4.86 17.95
CA THR A 420 -21.45 -3.86 16.96
C THR A 420 -21.71 -2.49 17.54
N ALA A 421 -20.70 -1.61 17.48
CA ALA A 421 -20.79 -0.25 18.01
C ALA A 421 -20.48 0.80 16.93
N GLU A 422 -21.21 1.91 16.97
CA GLU A 422 -21.01 3.06 16.10
C GLU A 422 -21.29 4.37 16.84
N TYR A 423 -20.55 5.41 16.50
CA TYR A 423 -20.67 6.75 17.08
C TYR A 423 -21.36 7.73 16.12
N PHE A 424 -22.18 8.61 16.68
CA PHE A 424 -22.91 9.65 15.97
C PHE A 424 -22.75 11.01 16.68
N PRO A 425 -22.13 12.01 16.03
CA PRO A 425 -22.00 13.37 16.56
C PRO A 425 -23.26 14.18 16.26
N ILE A 426 -24.40 13.64 16.69
CA ILE A 426 -25.74 14.19 16.48
C ILE A 426 -26.45 14.18 17.84
N SER A 427 -27.30 15.17 18.08
CA SER A 427 -28.16 15.25 19.25
C SER A 427 -28.91 13.96 19.53
N ALA A 428 -28.92 13.51 20.79
CA ALA A 428 -29.73 12.38 21.21
C ALA A 428 -31.24 12.71 21.20
N TYR A 429 -31.62 14.00 21.23
CA TYR A 429 -33.02 14.43 21.16
C TYR A 429 -33.71 14.05 19.83
N THR A 430 -32.95 13.68 18.79
CA THR A 430 -33.53 13.15 17.54
C THR A 430 -34.30 11.85 17.73
N TRP A 431 -34.03 11.10 18.80
CA TRP A 431 -34.78 9.88 19.16
C TRP A 431 -36.02 10.19 20.00
N GLY A 432 -35.96 11.24 20.82
CA GLY A 432 -37.06 11.71 21.64
C GLY A 432 -36.56 12.48 22.86
N SER A 433 -37.47 13.23 23.49
CA SER A 433 -37.18 14.09 24.64
C SER A 433 -37.69 13.57 25.97
N ASN A 434 -38.51 12.52 25.98
CA ASN A 434 -39.01 11.91 27.22
C ASN A 434 -37.86 11.20 27.95
N MET A 435 -37.75 11.40 29.26
CA MET A 435 -36.72 10.79 30.08
C MET A 435 -37.25 10.41 31.47
N GLU A 436 -36.62 9.42 32.11
CA GLU A 436 -36.91 9.05 33.49
C GLU A 436 -36.65 10.24 34.45
N PRO A 437 -37.43 10.40 35.53
CA PRO A 437 -37.30 11.56 36.43
C PRO A 437 -35.94 11.74 37.11
N THR A 438 -35.07 10.73 37.08
CA THR A 438 -33.71 10.80 37.62
C THR A 438 -32.72 11.46 36.68
N LEU A 439 -33.12 11.69 35.41
CA LEU A 439 -32.36 12.44 34.42
C LEU A 439 -32.92 13.87 34.32
N HIS A 440 -32.02 14.85 34.35
CA HIS A 440 -32.36 16.24 34.09
C HIS A 440 -32.32 16.55 32.59
N HIS A 441 -31.29 16.06 31.89
CA HIS A 441 -31.13 16.24 30.45
C HIS A 441 -30.19 15.17 29.86
N ILE A 442 -30.21 15.05 28.54
CA ILE A 442 -29.38 14.14 27.74
C ILE A 442 -28.46 14.96 26.81
N SER A 443 -27.47 14.29 26.21
CA SER A 443 -26.54 14.96 25.29
C SER A 443 -27.24 15.49 24.04
N ASP A 444 -27.02 16.77 23.75
CA ASP A 444 -27.40 17.40 22.48
C ASP A 444 -26.28 17.28 21.42
N CYS A 445 -25.13 16.69 21.78
CA CYS A 445 -23.97 16.60 20.90
C CYS A 445 -23.78 15.24 20.24
N GLU A 446 -24.16 14.17 20.94
CA GLU A 446 -23.75 12.84 20.53
C GLU A 446 -24.58 11.68 21.11
N TYR A 447 -24.59 10.57 20.38
CA TYR A 447 -25.04 9.28 20.85
C TYR A 447 -24.21 8.14 20.25
N TRP A 448 -24.32 6.96 20.84
CA TRP A 448 -23.73 5.71 20.36
C TRP A 448 -24.84 4.71 20.06
N SER A 449 -24.72 4.00 18.95
CA SER A 449 -25.49 2.79 18.73
C SER A 449 -24.64 1.59 19.12
N ILE A 450 -25.17 0.74 20.00
CA ILE A 450 -24.53 -0.53 20.38
C ILE A 450 -25.58 -1.60 20.19
N THR A 451 -25.33 -2.52 19.27
CA THR A 451 -26.23 -3.64 19.00
C THR A 451 -25.55 -4.94 19.40
N ARG A 452 -26.32 -5.85 19.99
CA ARG A 452 -25.87 -7.23 20.18
C ARG A 452 -26.04 -7.96 18.86
N SER A 453 -24.98 -7.99 18.07
CA SER A 453 -24.99 -8.52 16.70
C SER A 453 -24.91 -10.05 16.62
N ALA A 454 -24.49 -10.72 17.70
CA ALA A 454 -24.55 -12.18 17.80
C ALA A 454 -24.67 -12.64 19.25
N GLY A 455 -25.35 -13.77 19.46
CA GLY A 455 -25.45 -14.42 20.77
C GLY A 455 -26.38 -13.72 21.76
N THR A 456 -26.19 -14.02 23.05
CA THR A 456 -27.03 -13.50 24.15
C THR A 456 -26.21 -12.81 25.25
N ALA A 457 -24.94 -12.50 24.99
CA ALA A 457 -24.05 -11.88 25.96
C ALA A 457 -24.65 -10.63 26.60
N ASN A 458 -24.35 -10.45 27.89
CA ASN A 458 -24.65 -9.23 28.64
C ASN A 458 -23.33 -8.52 28.95
N ALA A 459 -23.36 -7.18 29.03
CA ALA A 459 -22.15 -6.39 29.20
C ALA A 459 -22.45 -5.08 29.91
N ARG A 460 -21.44 -4.51 30.58
CA ARG A 460 -21.50 -3.11 31.01
C ARG A 460 -21.09 -2.22 29.86
N VAL A 461 -21.87 -1.18 29.62
CA VAL A 461 -21.55 -0.13 28.65
C VAL A 461 -20.82 0.98 29.38
N ALA A 462 -19.71 1.45 28.82
CA ALA A 462 -19.01 2.62 29.31
C ALA A 462 -18.74 3.59 28.16
N LEU A 463 -19.51 4.69 28.16
CA LEU A 463 -19.41 5.73 27.14
C LEU A 463 -18.20 6.60 27.44
N SER A 464 -17.48 7.02 26.40
CA SER A 464 -16.47 8.07 26.58
C SER A 464 -17.13 9.44 26.71
N TYR A 465 -16.43 10.35 27.37
CA TYR A 465 -16.74 11.78 27.37
C TYR A 465 -15.45 12.56 27.18
N HIS A 466 -15.57 13.73 26.56
CA HIS A 466 -14.55 14.76 26.49
C HIS A 466 -15.03 15.99 27.24
N ASN A 467 -14.19 16.59 28.10
CA ASN A 467 -14.59 17.72 28.95
C ASN A 467 -15.23 18.86 28.14
N THR A 468 -14.59 19.29 27.04
CA THR A 468 -15.13 20.34 26.17
C THR A 468 -16.10 19.82 25.10
N TYR A 469 -15.70 18.81 24.33
CA TYR A 469 -16.39 18.40 23.09
C TYR A 469 -17.50 17.36 23.26
N SER A 470 -17.87 17.00 24.49
CA SER A 470 -19.07 16.20 24.80
C SER A 470 -20.15 17.08 25.42
N CYS A 471 -20.43 18.23 24.80
CA CYS A 471 -21.38 19.22 25.30
C CYS A 471 -21.04 19.80 26.68
N GLY A 472 -19.74 19.89 27.05
CA GLY A 472 -19.34 20.55 28.30
C GLY A 472 -19.57 19.71 29.56
N VAL A 473 -18.70 18.74 29.83
CA VAL A 473 -18.70 17.97 31.08
C VAL A 473 -17.92 18.72 32.16
N THR A 474 -18.63 19.27 33.15
CA THR A 474 -18.10 20.09 34.25
C THR A 474 -18.14 19.38 35.61
N LEU A 475 -19.10 18.47 35.82
CA LEU A 475 -19.32 17.79 37.09
C LEU A 475 -19.54 16.28 36.90
N LEU A 476 -18.47 15.51 37.15
CA LEU A 476 -18.45 14.06 36.94
C LEU A 476 -19.38 13.27 37.88
N ALA A 477 -19.70 13.81 39.05
CA ALA A 477 -20.60 13.17 40.01
C ALA A 477 -22.04 13.07 39.49
N ASP A 478 -22.43 14.02 38.65
CA ASP A 478 -23.79 14.12 38.10
C ASP A 478 -23.90 13.52 36.70
N LEU A 479 -22.76 13.22 36.06
CA LEU A 479 -22.72 12.54 34.77
C LEU A 479 -23.38 11.16 34.87
N ARG A 480 -24.19 10.80 33.88
CA ARG A 480 -24.94 9.54 33.76
C ARG A 480 -24.78 8.95 32.36
N VAL A 481 -25.04 7.65 32.26
CA VAL A 481 -25.33 6.98 30.99
C VAL A 481 -26.83 6.82 30.87
N ALA A 482 -27.40 7.22 29.72
CA ALA A 482 -28.80 6.98 29.40
C ALA A 482 -28.93 6.00 28.22
N LYS A 483 -29.98 5.17 28.24
CA LYS A 483 -30.34 4.24 27.17
C LYS A 483 -31.74 4.55 26.66
N TRP A 484 -31.90 4.65 25.34
CA TRP A 484 -33.21 4.74 24.73
C TRP A 484 -33.95 3.41 24.87
N ASP A 485 -35.19 3.47 25.32
CA ASP A 485 -36.09 2.33 25.42
C ASP A 485 -37.32 2.60 24.54
N ASP A 486 -37.53 1.71 23.58
CA ASP A 486 -38.68 1.66 22.70
C ASP A 486 -39.44 0.33 22.84
N VAL A 487 -38.97 -0.56 23.73
CA VAL A 487 -39.51 -1.93 23.90
C VAL A 487 -40.24 -2.07 25.23
N THR A 488 -39.54 -1.88 26.35
CA THR A 488 -40.09 -2.14 27.69
C THR A 488 -40.93 -0.98 28.16
N VAL A 489 -40.47 0.25 27.91
CA VAL A 489 -41.24 1.47 28.07
C VAL A 489 -41.10 2.26 26.77
N PRO A 490 -42.16 2.39 25.96
CA PRO A 490 -42.01 3.02 24.64
C PRO A 490 -41.59 4.48 24.72
N ASN A 491 -40.59 4.83 23.92
CA ASN A 491 -40.13 6.19 23.66
C ASN A 491 -39.66 6.97 24.89
N ILE A 492 -38.76 6.39 25.69
CA ILE A 492 -38.19 7.06 26.87
C ILE A 492 -36.68 6.82 27.01
N TRP A 493 -35.95 7.84 27.44
CA TRP A 493 -34.57 7.71 27.92
C TRP A 493 -34.54 7.23 29.36
N ARG A 494 -33.88 6.09 29.59
CA ARG A 494 -33.76 5.48 30.92
C ARG A 494 -32.38 5.70 31.49
N ASP A 495 -32.35 6.02 32.79
CA ASP A 495 -31.11 6.19 33.53
C ASP A 495 -30.46 4.82 33.75
N ARG A 496 -29.19 4.72 33.34
CA ARG A 496 -28.33 3.55 33.59
C ARG A 496 -27.22 3.86 34.56
N GLY A 497 -27.27 5.03 35.18
CA GLY A 497 -26.47 5.44 36.30
C GLY A 497 -25.04 5.77 35.92
N ASN A 498 -24.18 5.69 36.94
CA ASN A 498 -22.77 5.98 36.88
C ASN A 498 -22.05 5.06 37.89
N ASN A 499 -21.20 4.16 37.39
CA ASN A 499 -20.45 3.18 38.20
C ASN A 499 -18.98 3.56 38.39
N GLY A 500 -18.74 4.85 38.63
CA GLY A 500 -17.40 5.42 38.80
C GLY A 500 -16.82 5.90 37.48
N VAL A 501 -16.82 7.21 37.30
CA VAL A 501 -16.20 7.89 36.16
C VAL A 501 -14.68 7.74 36.25
N THR A 502 -14.05 7.41 35.12
CA THR A 502 -12.59 7.48 34.98
C THR A 502 -12.18 8.81 34.37
N THR A 503 -11.00 9.30 34.70
CA THR A 503 -10.42 10.53 34.15
C THR A 503 -9.07 10.23 33.51
N THR A 504 -8.82 10.92 32.41
CA THR A 504 -7.59 10.92 31.60
C THR A 504 -7.34 12.36 31.15
N ALA A 505 -6.20 12.63 30.53
CA ALA A 505 -5.87 13.96 30.02
C ALA A 505 -6.83 14.48 28.93
N TRP A 506 -7.57 13.58 28.26
CA TRP A 506 -8.48 13.90 27.15
C TRP A 506 -9.96 13.95 27.58
N GLY A 507 -10.30 13.42 28.77
CA GLY A 507 -11.67 13.13 29.18
C GLY A 507 -11.71 11.81 29.93
N GLY A 508 -12.66 10.93 29.67
CA GLY A 508 -12.65 9.60 30.28
C GLY A 508 -13.84 8.74 29.93
N TYR A 509 -14.21 7.80 30.81
CA TYR A 509 -15.35 6.91 30.61
C TYR A 509 -16.34 6.95 31.77
N VAL A 510 -17.62 6.95 31.46
CA VAL A 510 -18.72 6.77 32.42
C VAL A 510 -19.40 5.41 32.18
N PRO A 511 -19.23 4.44 33.09
CA PRO A 511 -19.86 3.13 33.00
C PRO A 511 -21.27 3.08 33.59
N THR A 512 -22.13 2.22 33.05
CA THR A 512 -23.45 1.89 33.65
C THR A 512 -23.30 1.22 35.03
N THR A 513 -24.25 1.50 35.93
CA THR A 513 -24.34 0.93 37.29
C THR A 513 -24.58 -0.57 37.29
N ALA A 514 -25.37 -1.10 36.35
CA ALA A 514 -25.63 -2.53 36.19
C ALA A 514 -24.95 -3.12 34.94
N VAL A 515 -24.88 -4.45 34.89
CA VAL A 515 -24.61 -5.17 33.63
C VAL A 515 -25.91 -5.12 32.81
N GLU A 516 -25.81 -4.68 31.56
CA GLU A 516 -26.96 -4.48 30.69
C GLU A 516 -27.31 -5.76 29.94
N SER A 517 -28.61 -6.07 29.90
CA SER A 517 -29.17 -7.18 29.12
C SER A 517 -29.91 -6.73 27.87
N GLU A 518 -30.02 -5.43 27.65
CA GLU A 518 -30.63 -4.81 26.49
C GLU A 518 -29.64 -3.82 25.87
N PHE A 519 -29.63 -3.75 24.54
CA PHE A 519 -28.71 -2.92 23.77
C PHE A 519 -29.51 -2.15 22.72
N GLY A 520 -28.98 -1.02 22.26
CA GLY A 520 -29.70 -0.05 21.44
C GLY A 520 -28.94 1.27 21.38
N ILE A 521 -29.65 2.38 21.56
CA ILE A 521 -29.09 3.72 21.51
C ILE A 521 -28.72 4.19 22.92
N TRP A 522 -27.53 4.75 23.05
CA TRP A 522 -26.93 5.19 24.31
C TRP A 522 -26.42 6.61 24.18
N THR A 523 -26.52 7.39 25.26
CA THR A 523 -25.98 8.75 25.28
C THR A 523 -25.50 9.14 26.68
N LEU A 524 -24.72 10.21 26.76
CA LEU A 524 -24.39 10.88 28.02
C LEU A 524 -25.62 11.64 28.52
N ALA A 525 -25.77 11.73 29.83
CA ALA A 525 -26.84 12.48 30.48
C ALA A 525 -26.34 13.09 31.79
N SER A 526 -27.15 13.95 32.41
CA SER A 526 -26.87 14.53 33.73
C SER A 526 -28.07 14.36 34.65
N SER A 527 -27.81 14.15 35.94
CA SER A 527 -28.85 14.14 36.97
C SER A 527 -29.18 15.52 37.54
N SER A 528 -28.49 16.58 37.09
CA SER A 528 -28.72 17.96 37.53
C SER A 528 -28.58 18.94 36.35
N PHE A 529 -28.65 20.24 36.64
CA PHE A 529 -28.42 21.29 35.65
C PHE A 529 -26.94 21.41 35.24
N GLU A 530 -26.02 20.79 35.99
CA GLU A 530 -24.59 20.73 35.67
C GLU A 530 -24.32 19.80 34.48
N ASN A 531 -23.13 19.93 33.87
CA ASN A 531 -22.83 19.43 32.52
C ASN A 531 -23.72 20.04 31.41
N PRO A 532 -24.02 21.36 31.46
CA PRO A 532 -24.98 21.96 30.54
C PRO A 532 -24.45 22.05 29.12
N LEU A 533 -25.38 22.01 28.16
CA LEU A 533 -25.10 22.24 26.74
C LEU A 533 -24.32 23.55 26.53
N PRO A 534 -23.28 23.57 25.67
CA PRO A 534 -22.66 24.81 25.26
C PRO A 534 -23.68 25.62 24.47
N ILE A 535 -23.95 26.83 24.93
CA ILE A 535 -24.70 27.81 24.14
C ILE A 535 -23.74 28.31 23.05
N GLU A 536 -23.97 27.91 21.80
CA GLU A 536 -23.21 28.46 20.68
C GLU A 536 -23.81 29.82 20.28
N LEU A 537 -23.07 30.90 20.52
CA LEU A 537 -23.34 32.21 19.93
C LEU A 537 -22.91 32.16 18.46
N LEU A 538 -23.86 32.31 17.54
CA LEU A 538 -23.58 32.45 16.10
C LEU A 538 -22.91 33.79 15.80
N ASP A 539 -23.32 34.85 16.50
CA ASP A 539 -22.79 36.19 16.36
C ASP A 539 -23.00 36.99 17.63
N PHE A 540 -22.06 37.87 17.96
CA PHE A 540 -22.21 38.89 18.99
C PHE A 540 -21.54 40.18 18.51
N THR A 541 -22.35 41.21 18.31
CA THR A 541 -21.87 42.55 17.96
C THR A 541 -22.29 43.54 19.03
N ALA A 542 -21.37 44.42 19.40
CA ALA A 542 -21.66 45.56 20.27
C ALA A 542 -21.28 46.84 19.51
N GLN A 543 -22.28 47.67 19.21
CA GLN A 543 -22.08 48.92 18.47
C GLN A 543 -22.54 50.09 19.32
N VAL A 544 -21.77 51.17 19.33
CA VAL A 544 -22.16 52.41 20.00
C VAL A 544 -23.18 53.12 19.12
N GLU A 545 -24.39 53.32 19.64
CA GLU A 545 -25.41 54.21 19.07
C GLU A 545 -25.69 55.33 20.08
N ASP A 546 -25.38 56.56 19.70
CA ASP A 546 -25.46 57.76 20.54
C ASP A 546 -24.70 57.63 21.88
N ARG A 547 -25.44 57.54 22.99
CA ARG A 547 -24.94 57.39 24.37
C ARG A 547 -25.15 55.99 24.94
N SER A 548 -25.47 55.02 24.07
CA SER A 548 -25.78 53.64 24.43
C SER A 548 -24.91 52.66 23.65
N VAL A 549 -24.72 51.47 24.19
CA VAL A 549 -24.10 50.34 23.47
C VAL A 549 -25.22 49.36 23.14
N VAL A 550 -25.46 49.15 21.86
CA VAL A 550 -26.43 48.19 21.36
C VAL A 550 -25.71 46.88 21.11
N CYS A 551 -26.00 45.90 21.96
CA CYS A 551 -25.56 44.52 21.77
C CYS A 551 -26.60 43.78 20.93
N LYS A 552 -26.18 43.17 19.83
CA LYS A 552 -26.99 42.25 19.03
C LYS A 552 -26.28 40.91 19.02
N TRP A 553 -27.01 39.85 19.30
CA TRP A 553 -26.48 38.51 19.20
C TRP A 553 -27.50 37.58 18.57
N SER A 554 -26.99 36.45 18.09
CA SER A 554 -27.79 35.32 17.67
C SER A 554 -27.14 34.05 18.19
N THR A 555 -27.96 33.06 18.47
CA THR A 555 -27.57 31.77 19.04
C THR A 555 -27.93 30.68 18.03
N ALA A 556 -27.12 29.62 18.01
CA ALA A 556 -27.35 28.46 17.15
C ALA A 556 -28.44 27.56 17.74
N SER A 557 -28.54 27.54 19.07
CA SER A 557 -29.50 26.78 19.87
C SER A 557 -29.73 27.47 21.22
N GLU A 558 -30.97 27.51 21.69
CA GLU A 558 -31.37 28.00 23.02
C GLU A 558 -32.18 26.94 23.79
N HIS A 559 -31.81 25.66 23.64
CA HIS A 559 -32.50 24.59 24.37
C HIS A 559 -32.22 24.67 25.88
N ASN A 560 -33.29 24.74 26.68
CA ASN A 560 -33.26 24.78 28.15
C ASN A 560 -32.42 25.92 28.76
N ASN A 561 -32.39 27.08 28.11
CA ASN A 561 -31.80 28.29 28.66
C ASN A 561 -32.87 29.15 29.36
N ASP A 562 -32.65 29.52 30.62
CA ASP A 562 -33.60 30.34 31.42
C ASP A 562 -33.51 31.83 31.03
N PHE A 563 -32.29 32.34 30.81
CA PHE A 563 -32.02 33.71 30.38
C PHE A 563 -30.55 33.95 30.06
N PHE A 564 -30.28 35.04 29.34
CA PHE A 564 -28.95 35.63 29.21
C PHE A 564 -28.74 36.74 30.24
N SER A 565 -27.65 36.67 31.01
CA SER A 565 -27.14 37.82 31.76
C SER A 565 -26.18 38.61 30.89
N VAL A 566 -26.50 39.88 30.63
CA VAL A 566 -25.61 40.79 29.91
C VAL A 566 -24.76 41.53 30.93
N GLU A 567 -23.44 41.45 30.78
CA GLU A 567 -22.48 42.11 31.66
C GLU A 567 -21.61 43.09 30.89
N ARG A 568 -21.19 44.17 31.57
CA ARG A 568 -20.28 45.17 31.03
C ARG A 568 -19.06 45.28 31.92
N SER A 569 -17.88 45.37 31.31
CA SER A 569 -16.63 45.69 31.99
C SER A 569 -16.00 46.94 31.38
N ALA A 570 -15.40 47.79 32.20
CA ALA A 570 -14.65 48.96 31.75
C ALA A 570 -13.15 48.65 31.53
N ASP A 571 -12.63 47.63 32.21
CA ASP A 571 -11.23 47.21 32.17
C ASP A 571 -11.03 45.87 31.43
N GLY A 572 -12.11 45.21 31.03
CA GLY A 572 -12.09 43.87 30.43
C GLY A 572 -11.79 42.75 31.42
N VAL A 573 -11.77 43.06 32.73
CA VAL A 573 -11.37 42.13 33.79
C VAL A 573 -12.50 41.95 34.80
N VAL A 574 -13.09 43.04 35.29
CA VAL A 574 -14.21 43.01 36.23
C VAL A 574 -15.50 43.31 35.48
N PHE A 575 -16.38 42.32 35.40
CA PHE A 575 -17.67 42.43 34.74
C PHE A 575 -18.77 42.73 35.75
N GLN A 576 -19.67 43.64 35.39
CA GLN A 576 -20.85 44.00 36.18
C GLN A 576 -22.12 43.71 35.38
N PRO A 577 -23.14 43.08 35.99
CA PRO A 577 -24.39 42.80 35.32
C PRO A 577 -25.15 44.10 35.01
N ILE A 578 -25.58 44.24 33.76
CA ILE A 578 -26.34 45.39 33.27
C ILE A 578 -27.78 45.05 32.85
N GLY A 579 -28.11 43.76 32.70
CA GLY A 579 -29.47 43.34 32.42
C GLY A 579 -29.63 41.83 32.22
N ARG A 580 -30.88 41.38 32.27
CA ARG A 580 -31.32 40.02 31.96
C ARG A 580 -32.16 40.08 30.69
N VAL A 581 -31.88 39.19 29.73
CA VAL A 581 -32.71 38.99 28.54
C VAL A 581 -33.30 37.58 28.60
N GLU A 582 -34.62 37.49 28.65
CA GLU A 582 -35.30 36.21 28.62
C GLU A 582 -35.11 35.51 27.27
N VAL A 583 -34.99 34.20 27.33
CA VAL A 583 -34.89 33.35 26.13
C VAL A 583 -36.21 33.39 25.38
N ARG A 584 -36.16 33.52 24.06
CA ARG A 584 -37.37 33.39 23.24
C ARG A 584 -37.72 31.91 23.19
N VAL A 585 -38.72 31.50 23.98
CA VAL A 585 -39.37 30.20 23.78
C VAL A 585 -39.96 30.22 22.37
N ILE A 586 -39.33 29.53 21.42
CA ILE A 586 -40.01 29.14 20.18
C ILE A 586 -40.98 28.03 20.61
N VAL A 587 -42.17 28.44 21.05
CA VAL A 587 -43.32 27.54 21.08
C VAL A 587 -43.69 27.34 19.62
N GLY A 588 -43.18 26.26 19.01
CA GLY A 588 -43.63 25.83 17.69
C GLY A 588 -45.13 25.53 17.73
N PRO A 589 -45.86 25.74 16.62
CA PRO A 589 -47.27 25.36 16.50
C PRO A 589 -47.51 23.86 16.69
#